data_AF-A0A7S0WYP0-F1
#
_entry.id   AF-A0A7S0WYP0-F1
#
_cell.length_a   1.000
_cell.length_b   1.000
_cell.length_c   1.000
_cell.angle_alpha   90.00
_cell.angle_beta   90.00
_cell.angle_gamma   90.00
#
_symmetry.space_group_name_H-M   'P 1'
#
loop_
_entity.id
_entity.type
_entity.pdbx_description
1 polymer ?
#
loop_
_entity_poly.entity_id
_entity_poly.type
_entity_poly.pdbx_seq_one_letter_code
_entity_poly.pdbx_strand_id
1 'polypeptide(L)'
;GHLSEEGHNGVEFNAATNCWARNLRSLNSDNPIIVWRSSFCTMDNIILSTTTSRGTFDAHHGFNVTLSQDVLTSNFQIPFQSYHDLSIYAYVQGVVFANGTGRNINMDSHRLYPYGTLWSNIILGVGSRAFRSSGETPWSQFHSSWGTFWNIRA
;
A
#
# COMPACT_ATOMS: atom_id res chain seq x y z
N GLY A 1 -10.06 4.44 -13.47
CA GLY A 1 -8.88 4.09 -12.66
C GLY A 1 -7.65 4.35 -13.44
N HIS A 2 -6.83 5.32 -13.09
CA HIS A 2 -6.77 6.23 -11.94
C HIS A 2 -7.93 7.27 -11.94
N LEU A 3 -8.67 7.44 -10.82
CA LEU A 3 -9.72 8.49 -10.63
C LEU A 3 -11.06 8.34 -11.39
N SER A 4 -11.54 7.13 -11.69
CA SER A 4 -12.78 6.96 -12.51
C SER A 4 -13.80 5.99 -11.92
N GLU A 5 -13.57 5.53 -10.70
CA GLU A 5 -14.37 4.49 -10.04
C GLU A 5 -15.57 5.04 -9.29
N GLU A 6 -16.67 4.30 -9.30
CA GLU A 6 -17.79 4.48 -8.39
C GLU A 6 -17.40 3.99 -6.98
N GLY A 7 -16.76 4.89 -6.24
CA GLY A 7 -16.37 4.69 -4.85
C GLY A 7 -15.46 5.82 -4.39
N HIS A 8 -15.92 6.61 -3.42
CA HIS A 8 -15.09 7.67 -2.84
C HIS A 8 -13.77 7.08 -2.28
N ASN A 9 -12.65 7.76 -2.52
CA ASN A 9 -11.38 7.47 -1.85
C ASN A 9 -11.56 7.54 -0.33
N GLY A 10 -10.72 6.82 0.41
CA GLY A 10 -10.76 6.87 1.87
C GLY A 10 -9.99 8.09 2.42
N VAL A 11 -8.93 7.83 3.18
CA VAL A 11 -8.07 8.89 3.74
C VAL A 11 -6.93 9.20 2.79
N GLU A 12 -6.77 10.47 2.44
CA GLU A 12 -5.60 10.98 1.72
C GLU A 12 -4.84 11.98 2.58
N PHE A 13 -3.53 11.77 2.72
CA PHE A 13 -2.58 12.79 3.15
C PHE A 13 -1.89 13.36 1.93
N ASN A 14 -2.18 14.62 1.59
CA ASN A 14 -1.59 15.30 0.45
C ASN A 14 -0.85 16.55 0.92
N ALA A 15 0.46 16.62 0.63
CA ALA A 15 1.33 17.70 1.11
C ALA A 15 1.24 17.90 2.64
N ALA A 16 1.06 16.79 3.38
CA ALA A 16 0.86 16.80 4.82
C ALA A 16 2.16 16.45 5.55
N THR A 17 2.25 16.87 6.80
CA THR A 17 3.40 16.54 7.65
C THR A 17 2.93 16.23 9.05
N ASN A 18 3.53 15.21 9.68
CA ASN A 18 3.25 14.83 11.07
C ASN A 18 1.76 14.52 11.32
N CYS A 19 1.19 13.67 10.47
CA CYS A 19 -0.23 13.30 10.49
C CYS A 19 -0.41 11.81 10.76
N TRP A 20 -1.58 11.42 11.27
CA TRP A 20 -1.89 10.00 11.49
C TRP A 20 -3.34 9.65 11.18
N ALA A 21 -3.55 8.44 10.70
CA ALA A 21 -4.85 7.81 10.57
C ALA A 21 -4.84 6.54 11.42
N ARG A 22 -5.76 6.41 12.38
CA ARG A 22 -5.75 5.28 13.32
C ARG A 22 -7.13 4.74 13.61
N ASN A 23 -7.23 3.43 13.79
CA ASN A 23 -8.47 2.73 14.19
C ASN A 23 -9.63 2.97 13.19
N LEU A 24 -9.34 2.83 11.90
CA LEU A 24 -10.31 3.09 10.84
C LEU A 24 -10.70 1.80 10.11
N ARG A 25 -11.96 1.74 9.66
CA ARG A 25 -12.40 0.80 8.64
C ARG A 25 -12.77 1.56 7.37
N SER A 26 -12.12 1.24 6.25
CA SER A 26 -12.49 1.77 4.94
C SER A 26 -13.36 0.75 4.21
N LEU A 27 -14.62 1.11 3.95
CA LEU A 27 -15.60 0.23 3.33
C LEU A 27 -15.84 0.65 1.87
N ASN A 28 -15.70 -0.30 0.93
CA ASN A 28 -15.98 -0.10 -0.49
C ASN A 28 -15.14 1.02 -1.16
N SER A 29 -13.95 1.30 -0.67
CA SER A 29 -13.05 2.28 -1.30
C SER A 29 -12.20 1.63 -2.38
N ASP A 30 -11.97 2.33 -3.50
CA ASP A 30 -11.02 1.88 -4.54
C ASP A 30 -9.56 2.23 -4.22
N ASN A 31 -9.37 3.36 -3.53
CA ASN A 31 -8.09 3.79 -2.97
C ASN A 31 -8.33 4.23 -1.51
N PRO A 32 -8.33 3.28 -0.57
CA PRO A 32 -8.74 3.55 0.80
C PRO A 32 -7.73 4.41 1.58
N ILE A 33 -6.43 4.21 1.35
CA ILE A 33 -5.39 4.97 2.04
C ILE A 33 -4.35 5.43 1.04
N ILE A 34 -4.18 6.74 0.92
CA ILE A 34 -3.17 7.38 0.07
C ILE A 34 -2.30 8.31 0.93
N VAL A 35 -0.98 8.20 0.79
CA VAL A 35 -0.01 9.16 1.29
C VAL A 35 0.76 9.71 0.11
N TRP A 36 0.52 10.98 -0.20
CA TRP A 36 1.03 11.68 -1.36
C TRP A 36 1.82 12.91 -0.95
N ARG A 37 3.07 13.04 -1.41
CA ARG A 37 3.92 14.21 -1.15
C ARG A 37 3.99 14.61 0.33
N SER A 38 4.01 13.62 1.22
CA SER A 38 3.88 13.84 2.66
C SER A 38 5.08 13.29 3.43
N SER A 39 5.21 13.68 4.69
CA SER A 39 6.32 13.27 5.56
C SER A 39 5.91 13.02 7.00
N PHE A 40 6.56 12.07 7.67
CA PHE A 40 6.30 11.75 9.08
C PHE A 40 4.83 11.35 9.32
N CYS A 41 4.29 10.50 8.44
CA CYS A 41 2.91 10.06 8.52
C CYS A 41 2.80 8.64 9.07
N THR A 42 1.77 8.37 9.88
CA THR A 42 1.52 7.04 10.44
C THR A 42 0.10 6.56 10.18
N MET A 43 -0.04 5.37 9.63
CA MET A 43 -1.30 4.65 9.49
C MET A 43 -1.24 3.41 10.37
N ASP A 44 -2.15 3.31 11.33
CA ASP A 44 -2.12 2.23 12.32
C ASP A 44 -3.51 1.66 12.61
N ASN A 45 -3.61 0.34 12.71
CA ASN A 45 -4.88 -0.36 12.98
C ASN A 45 -5.96 -0.01 11.94
N ILE A 46 -5.69 -0.33 10.67
CA ILE A 46 -6.58 -0.03 9.54
C ILE A 46 -7.13 -1.32 8.93
N ILE A 47 -8.46 -1.40 8.81
CA ILE A 47 -9.15 -2.53 8.19
C ILE A 47 -9.76 -2.08 6.87
N LEU A 48 -9.37 -2.72 5.77
CA LEU A 48 -10.06 -2.56 4.49
C LEU A 48 -11.22 -3.54 4.41
N SER A 49 -12.34 -3.16 3.81
CA SER A 49 -13.51 -4.02 3.69
C SER A 49 -14.29 -3.74 2.41
N THR A 50 -14.98 -4.77 1.92
CA THR A 50 -15.98 -4.63 0.85
C THR A 50 -17.26 -5.35 1.25
N THR A 51 -18.42 -4.83 0.84
CA THR A 51 -19.73 -5.49 1.03
C THR A 51 -20.04 -6.51 -0.06
N THR A 52 -19.46 -6.34 -1.25
CA THR A 52 -19.61 -7.27 -2.38
C THR A 52 -18.32 -7.30 -3.19
N SER A 53 -17.99 -8.43 -3.80
CA SER A 53 -16.87 -8.45 -4.73
C SER A 53 -17.19 -7.62 -5.98
N ARG A 54 -16.19 -6.90 -6.49
CA ARG A 54 -16.22 -6.13 -7.74
C ARG A 54 -15.60 -6.90 -8.91
N GLY A 55 -15.26 -8.18 -8.72
CA GLY A 55 -14.67 -9.05 -9.73
C GLY A 55 -13.28 -9.54 -9.34
N THR A 56 -12.31 -9.43 -10.26
CA THR A 56 -10.94 -9.92 -10.03
C THR A 56 -10.21 -9.15 -8.92
N PHE A 57 -10.49 -7.85 -8.81
CA PHE A 57 -9.92 -6.96 -7.80
C PHE A 57 -11.04 -6.12 -7.20
N ASP A 58 -11.03 -5.96 -5.88
CA ASP A 58 -12.06 -5.19 -5.16
C ASP A 58 -11.66 -3.72 -4.95
N ALA A 59 -10.40 -3.39 -5.23
CA ALA A 59 -9.84 -2.03 -5.19
C ALA A 59 -8.62 -1.92 -6.12
N HIS A 60 -8.26 -0.71 -6.55
CA HIS A 60 -7.05 -0.44 -7.32
C HIS A 60 -5.80 -0.46 -6.43
N HIS A 61 -5.80 0.31 -5.34
CA HIS A 61 -4.80 0.24 -4.28
C HIS A 61 -5.42 -0.19 -2.95
N GLY A 62 -4.70 -0.92 -2.11
CA GLY A 62 -5.00 -1.03 -0.68
C GLY A 62 -4.38 0.15 0.08
N PHE A 63 -3.06 0.20 0.12
CA PHE A 63 -2.29 1.33 0.62
C PHE A 63 -1.38 1.85 -0.49
N ASN A 64 -1.39 3.16 -0.71
CA ASN A 64 -0.53 3.82 -1.68
C ASN A 64 0.35 4.86 -1.00
N VAL A 65 1.67 4.69 -1.06
CA VAL A 65 2.63 5.71 -0.63
C VAL A 65 3.40 6.17 -1.86
N THR A 66 3.19 7.44 -2.25
CA THR A 66 3.76 8.03 -3.45
C THR A 66 4.48 9.34 -3.12
N LEU A 67 5.68 9.55 -3.67
CA LEU A 67 6.46 10.80 -3.52
C LEU A 67 6.59 11.26 -2.06
N SER A 68 6.67 10.33 -1.13
CA SER A 68 6.57 10.59 0.32
C SER A 68 7.75 9.97 1.06
N GLN A 69 8.00 10.45 2.28
CA GLN A 69 9.11 9.96 3.10
C GLN A 69 8.71 9.73 4.54
N ASP A 70 9.43 8.83 5.23
CA ASP A 70 9.26 8.57 6.65
C ASP A 70 7.80 8.22 7.01
N VAL A 71 7.29 7.19 6.34
CA VAL A 71 5.90 6.74 6.45
C VAL A 71 5.84 5.36 7.09
N LEU A 72 5.06 5.23 8.16
CA LEU A 72 4.79 3.95 8.81
C LEU A 72 3.34 3.52 8.54
N THR A 73 3.17 2.34 7.96
CA THR A 73 1.89 1.61 7.96
C THR A 73 2.04 0.36 8.81
N SER A 74 1.31 0.27 9.92
CA SER A 74 1.36 -0.90 10.82
C SER A 74 -0.04 -1.40 11.15
N ASN A 75 -0.15 -2.68 11.50
CA ASN A 75 -1.39 -3.29 12.00
C ASN A 75 -2.54 -3.11 11.00
N PHE A 76 -2.50 -3.85 9.89
CA PHE A 76 -3.50 -3.70 8.83
C PHE A 76 -4.07 -5.04 8.36
N GLN A 77 -5.29 -4.98 7.82
CA GLN A 77 -5.98 -6.12 7.24
C GLN A 77 -6.57 -5.80 5.87
N ILE A 78 -6.24 -6.64 4.88
CA ILE A 78 -6.78 -6.58 3.50
C ILE A 78 -7.46 -7.93 3.19
N PRO A 79 -8.74 -8.13 3.58
CA PRO A 79 -9.43 -9.42 3.46
C PRO A 79 -9.86 -9.75 2.02
N PHE A 80 -9.54 -8.87 1.07
CA PHE A 80 -9.77 -9.03 -0.36
C PHE A 80 -8.44 -8.88 -1.13
N GLN A 81 -8.50 -8.85 -2.46
CA GLN A 81 -7.34 -8.60 -3.31
C GLN A 81 -7.50 -7.28 -4.06
N SER A 82 -6.57 -6.35 -3.84
CA SER A 82 -6.46 -5.13 -4.65
C SER A 82 -5.63 -5.41 -5.91
N TYR A 83 -5.73 -4.57 -6.94
CA TYR A 83 -4.78 -4.63 -8.05
C TYR A 83 -3.35 -4.38 -7.54
N HIS A 84 -3.21 -3.50 -6.55
CA HIS A 84 -2.01 -3.30 -5.74
C HIS A 84 -2.35 -3.24 -4.26
N ASP A 85 -1.99 -4.26 -3.47
CA ASP A 85 -2.34 -4.31 -2.05
C ASP A 85 -1.52 -3.29 -1.25
N LEU A 86 -0.19 -3.34 -1.35
CA LEU A 86 0.71 -2.39 -0.70
C LEU A 86 1.65 -1.78 -1.76
N SER A 87 1.48 -0.49 -2.05
CA SER A 87 2.27 0.20 -3.08
C SER A 87 3.23 1.22 -2.50
N ILE A 88 4.45 1.17 -3.02
CA ILE A 88 5.44 2.24 -2.92
C ILE A 88 5.77 2.76 -4.32
N TYR A 89 5.75 4.07 -4.51
CA TYR A 89 5.93 4.67 -5.83
C TYR A 89 6.73 5.98 -5.78
N ALA A 90 7.62 6.18 -6.76
CA ALA A 90 8.25 7.47 -7.06
C ALA A 90 9.05 8.08 -5.92
N TYR A 91 10.34 7.74 -5.88
CA TYR A 91 11.35 8.35 -5.00
C TYR A 91 10.98 8.33 -3.52
N VAL A 92 10.10 7.41 -3.11
CA VAL A 92 9.76 7.28 -1.69
C VAL A 92 10.97 6.77 -0.92
N GLN A 93 11.10 7.24 0.32
CA GLN A 93 12.21 6.89 1.19
C GLN A 93 11.76 6.65 2.62
N GLY A 94 12.33 5.66 3.31
CA GLY A 94 12.00 5.41 4.72
C GLY A 94 10.54 4.96 4.91
N VAL A 95 10.04 4.10 4.02
CA VAL A 95 8.66 3.59 4.10
C VAL A 95 8.64 2.20 4.72
N VAL A 96 7.77 2.02 5.72
CA VAL A 96 7.60 0.76 6.43
C VAL A 96 6.17 0.25 6.30
N PHE A 97 6.03 -1.01 5.91
CA PHE A 97 4.81 -1.79 6.07
C PHE A 97 5.07 -2.91 7.07
N ALA A 98 4.35 -2.90 8.19
CA ALA A 98 4.56 -3.84 9.28
C ALA A 98 3.27 -4.47 9.82
N ASN A 99 3.35 -5.69 10.34
CA ASN A 99 2.27 -6.34 11.10
C ASN A 99 0.95 -6.39 10.31
N GLY A 100 1.02 -6.91 9.08
CA GLY A 100 -0.10 -6.93 8.14
C GLY A 100 -0.61 -8.33 7.85
N THR A 101 -1.89 -8.44 7.48
CA THR A 101 -2.44 -9.67 6.94
C THR A 101 -3.39 -9.40 5.78
N GLY A 102 -3.46 -10.33 4.82
CA GLY A 102 -4.42 -10.22 3.73
C GLY A 102 -4.67 -11.52 3.00
N ARG A 103 -5.53 -11.45 1.98
CA ARG A 103 -5.97 -12.63 1.23
C ARG A 103 -4.91 -13.16 0.27
N ASN A 104 -4.23 -12.28 -0.44
CA ASN A 104 -3.18 -12.62 -1.41
C ASN A 104 -2.30 -11.38 -1.70
N ILE A 105 -1.66 -10.84 -0.68
CA ILE A 105 -0.97 -9.54 -0.74
C ILE A 105 0.15 -9.55 -1.79
N ASN A 106 0.23 -8.48 -2.59
CA ASN A 106 1.49 -8.07 -3.23
C ASN A 106 2.13 -6.86 -2.55
N MET A 107 3.46 -6.92 -2.44
CA MET A 107 4.33 -5.80 -2.09
C MET A 107 4.79 -5.16 -3.40
N ASP A 108 4.00 -4.21 -3.88
CA ASP A 108 4.16 -3.56 -5.18
C ASP A 108 5.13 -2.39 -5.11
N SER A 109 6.30 -2.56 -5.74
CA SER A 109 7.23 -1.46 -5.93
C SER A 109 7.02 -0.85 -7.32
N HIS A 110 6.24 0.22 -7.40
CA HIS A 110 5.62 0.76 -8.62
C HIS A 110 6.57 1.58 -9.53
N ARG A 111 7.85 1.22 -9.54
CA ARG A 111 8.96 1.91 -10.24
C ARG A 111 9.30 3.31 -9.69
N LEU A 112 10.20 4.00 -10.41
CA LEU A 112 10.84 5.28 -10.03
C LEU A 112 11.62 5.22 -8.71
N TYR A 113 12.48 4.21 -8.59
CA TYR A 113 13.54 4.17 -7.58
C TYR A 113 13.08 4.33 -6.10
N PRO A 114 12.05 3.60 -5.60
CA PRO A 114 11.77 3.56 -4.17
C PRO A 114 12.99 3.05 -3.39
N TYR A 115 13.36 3.72 -2.30
CA TYR A 115 14.59 3.51 -1.56
C TYR A 115 14.30 3.28 -0.07
N GLY A 116 15.11 2.45 0.61
CA GLY A 116 15.04 2.35 2.07
C GLY A 116 13.66 1.94 2.59
N THR A 117 13.15 0.80 2.11
CA THR A 117 11.83 0.30 2.51
C THR A 117 11.94 -0.96 3.33
N LEU A 118 11.03 -1.12 4.29
CA LEU A 118 10.95 -2.30 5.13
C LEU A 118 9.56 -2.92 5.06
N TRP A 119 9.53 -4.19 4.67
CA TRP A 119 8.36 -5.06 4.70
C TRP A 119 8.58 -6.06 5.83
N SER A 120 7.77 -6.00 6.89
CA SER A 120 8.06 -6.77 8.12
C SER A 120 6.82 -7.43 8.71
N ASN A 121 6.90 -8.72 9.04
CA ASN A 121 5.81 -9.45 9.70
C ASN A 121 4.47 -9.34 8.94
N ILE A 122 4.49 -9.73 7.66
CA ILE A 122 3.30 -9.71 6.80
C ILE A 122 2.88 -11.15 6.47
N ILE A 123 1.62 -11.45 6.73
CA ILE A 123 0.95 -12.69 6.32
C ILE A 123 0.26 -12.42 4.99
N LEU A 124 0.78 -13.02 3.92
CA LEU A 124 0.35 -12.77 2.56
C LEU A 124 -0.98 -13.45 2.20
N GLY A 125 -1.40 -14.45 2.98
CA GLY A 125 -2.49 -15.35 2.60
C GLY A 125 -2.02 -16.33 1.54
N VAL A 126 -2.69 -16.38 0.38
CA VAL A 126 -2.30 -17.31 -0.70
C VAL A 126 -0.86 -17.10 -1.18
N GLY A 127 -0.34 -15.87 -1.12
CA GLY A 127 1.06 -15.56 -1.41
C GLY A 127 1.50 -15.75 -2.87
N SER A 128 0.58 -16.00 -3.81
CA SER A 128 0.93 -16.31 -5.21
C SER A 128 1.44 -15.12 -6.01
N ARG A 129 1.38 -13.92 -5.43
CA ARG A 129 1.76 -12.65 -6.08
C ARG A 129 2.61 -11.72 -5.22
N ALA A 130 3.29 -12.27 -4.20
CA ALA A 130 4.02 -11.51 -3.19
C ALA A 130 4.92 -10.39 -3.77
N PHE A 131 5.65 -10.68 -4.85
CA PHE A 131 6.60 -9.77 -5.49
C PHE A 131 6.09 -9.21 -6.84
N ARG A 132 4.79 -9.36 -7.14
CA ARG A 132 4.20 -8.80 -8.36
C ARG A 132 4.17 -7.28 -8.25
N SER A 133 5.05 -6.62 -9.01
CA SER A 133 5.12 -5.16 -9.12
C SER A 133 4.63 -4.68 -10.49
N SER A 134 4.18 -3.44 -10.59
CA SER A 134 3.82 -2.77 -11.86
C SER A 134 4.44 -1.36 -11.98
N GLY A 135 3.83 -0.48 -12.77
CA GLY A 135 4.38 0.80 -13.21
C GLY A 135 4.82 0.76 -14.67
N GLU A 136 4.74 1.89 -15.36
CA GLU A 136 5.05 1.97 -16.79
C GLU A 136 6.53 1.65 -17.07
N THR A 137 6.81 0.86 -18.12
CA THR A 137 8.17 0.45 -18.48
C THR A 137 9.20 1.60 -18.58
N PRO A 138 8.85 2.81 -19.09
CA PRO A 138 9.78 3.94 -19.14
C PRO A 138 10.22 4.46 -17.76
N TRP A 139 9.49 4.14 -16.69
CA TRP A 139 9.71 4.68 -15.35
C TRP A 139 10.79 3.95 -14.54
N SER A 140 11.66 3.20 -15.23
CA SER A 140 12.85 2.55 -14.68
C SER A 140 12.56 1.48 -13.63
N GLN A 141 13.52 1.17 -12.76
CA GLN A 141 13.55 0.00 -11.89
C GLN A 141 12.47 0.05 -10.80
N PHE A 142 11.95 -1.13 -10.45
CA PHE A 142 10.93 -1.31 -9.41
C PHE A 142 11.42 -0.90 -8.03
N HIS A 143 12.70 -1.10 -7.70
CA HIS A 143 13.23 -0.87 -6.35
C HIS A 143 14.70 -0.46 -6.39
N SER A 144 15.11 0.44 -5.50
CA SER A 144 16.51 0.81 -5.26
C SER A 144 17.09 0.06 -4.06
N SER A 145 18.27 0.48 -3.58
CA SER A 145 18.94 -0.17 -2.46
C SER A 145 18.17 -0.02 -1.14
N TRP A 146 18.54 -0.86 -0.15
CA TRP A 146 17.97 -0.86 1.20
C TRP A 146 16.50 -1.29 1.30
N GLY A 147 16.01 -2.04 0.31
CA GLY A 147 14.77 -2.80 0.42
C GLY A 147 14.94 -4.06 1.27
N THR A 148 14.19 -4.18 2.37
CA THR A 148 14.27 -5.32 3.30
C THR A 148 12.93 -6.03 3.41
N PHE A 149 12.94 -7.35 3.22
CA PHE A 149 11.79 -8.21 3.48
C PHE A 149 12.13 -9.11 4.67
N TRP A 150 11.38 -8.98 5.76
CA TRP A 150 11.65 -9.68 7.00
C TRP A 150 10.40 -10.36 7.54
N ASN A 151 10.52 -11.66 7.88
CA ASN A 151 9.42 -12.41 8.48
C ASN A 151 8.12 -12.36 7.64
N ILE A 152 8.26 -12.54 6.32
CA ILE A 152 7.13 -12.64 5.38
C ILE A 152 6.68 -14.10 5.30
N ARG A 153 5.36 -14.33 5.41
CA ARG A 153 4.77 -15.68 5.47
C ARG A 153 3.57 -15.78 4.53
N ALA A 154 3.34 -16.94 3.93
CA ALA A 154 2.12 -17.28 3.20
C ALA A 154 1.38 -18.36 4.00
#